data_AF-A0AAW0RQE3-F1
#
_entry.id   AF-A0AAW0RQE3-F1
#
_cell.length_a   1.000
_cell.length_b   1.000
_cell.length_c   1.000
_cell.angle_alpha   90.00
_cell.angle_beta   90.00
_cell.angle_gamma   90.00
#
_symmetry.space_group_name_H-M   'P 1'
#
loop_
_entity.id
_entity.type
_entity.pdbx_description
1 polymer ?
#
loop_
_entity_poly.entity_id
_entity_poly.type
_entity_poly.pdbx_seq_one_letter_code
_entity_poly.pdbx_strand_id
1 'polypeptide(L)'
;MVAVSTIPQVKPQPVLLQYFDTPMSVMMTTTNQNTTSKLFSVALANSPPSLRHLLPILAFMKLCAACELGQWAPPGHDDFRGPCPMMNTLANHGYIPRDGRNITKHNAIIGLGTGLNFDADLASLMWDQAIVANPEPNATFFTLQVFNQTIFDRTKTWWTDESLSPLMLANSKLARQLESRRDNPEYKFTASTEEFSLGELAAPVIAFGNLCNGEVSRALVTYFFENERLPVELGWRQRNTTITLTDITNTVALIRNATNLLSPGDASPSTARNVQDGLQNRFHL
;
A
#
# COMPACT_ATOMS: atom_id res chain seq x y z
N MET A 1 -13.65 41.20 -24.88
CA MET A 1 -14.87 40.48 -24.48
C MET A 1 -14.45 39.35 -23.54
N VAL A 2 -15.05 39.24 -22.33
CA VAL A 2 -15.18 38.03 -21.48
C VAL A 2 -13.86 37.24 -21.19
N ALA A 3 -13.18 37.20 -20.03
CA ALA A 3 -13.49 37.46 -18.61
C ALA A 3 -14.56 36.49 -18.03
N VAL A 4 -14.35 35.67 -16.98
CA VAL A 4 -13.42 35.69 -15.82
C VAL A 4 -13.08 34.21 -15.43
N SER A 5 -11.86 33.81 -14.99
CA SER A 5 -11.54 33.64 -13.56
C SER A 5 -10.07 33.21 -13.29
N THR A 6 -9.42 33.90 -12.35
CA THR A 6 -8.10 33.54 -11.80
C THR A 6 -8.26 32.64 -10.57
N ILE A 7 -7.76 31.41 -10.62
CA ILE A 7 -7.65 30.51 -9.47
C ILE A 7 -6.20 30.55 -8.93
N PRO A 8 -5.97 30.66 -7.61
CA PRO A 8 -4.61 30.70 -7.05
C PRO A 8 -3.83 29.41 -7.30
N GLN A 9 -2.53 29.54 -7.57
CA GLN A 9 -1.60 28.41 -7.69
C GLN A 9 -1.56 27.61 -6.37
N VAL A 10 -1.84 26.31 -6.44
CA VAL A 10 -1.88 25.42 -5.28
C VAL A 10 -0.46 24.97 -4.90
N LYS A 11 -0.22 24.86 -3.59
CA LYS A 11 1.11 24.75 -2.98
C LYS A 11 1.67 23.31 -3.04
N PRO A 12 2.94 23.08 -3.42
CA PRO A 12 3.55 21.74 -3.48
C PRO A 12 3.71 21.06 -2.10
N GLN A 13 3.65 19.73 -2.08
CA GLN A 13 3.85 18.90 -0.89
C GLN A 13 4.72 17.64 -1.19
N PRO A 14 5.38 17.03 -0.19
CA PRO A 14 6.55 16.16 -0.43
C PRO A 14 6.26 14.68 -0.72
N VAL A 15 6.53 14.27 -1.97
CA VAL A 15 7.15 13.00 -2.43
C VAL A 15 6.97 11.76 -1.52
N LEU A 16 5.96 10.91 -1.72
CA LEU A 16 6.13 9.78 -2.67
C LEU A 16 4.86 9.43 -3.47
N LEU A 17 3.75 10.14 -3.31
CA LEU A 17 2.55 9.89 -4.11
C LEU A 17 2.27 11.03 -5.11
N GLN A 18 2.78 10.78 -6.32
CA GLN A 18 2.24 11.13 -7.65
C GLN A 18 1.83 12.60 -7.89
N TYR A 19 2.61 13.27 -8.75
CA TYR A 19 2.32 14.60 -9.28
C TYR A 19 1.40 14.50 -10.52
N PHE A 20 0.20 15.08 -10.40
CA PHE A 20 -0.79 15.63 -11.36
C PHE A 20 -0.66 15.38 -12.89
N ASP A 21 -1.76 14.99 -13.58
CA ASP A 21 -2.72 15.93 -14.22
C ASP A 21 -3.73 15.29 -15.24
N THR A 22 -5.03 15.63 -15.08
CA THR A 22 -6.14 15.60 -16.08
C THR A 22 -6.73 14.26 -16.63
N PRO A 23 -8.00 14.23 -17.14
CA PRO A 23 -8.87 13.04 -17.02
C PRO A 23 -9.31 12.35 -18.32
N MET A 24 -9.68 11.04 -18.26
CA MET A 24 -10.71 10.50 -19.17
C MET A 24 -11.47 9.23 -18.67
N SER A 25 -12.79 9.35 -18.81
CA SER A 25 -13.94 8.43 -18.67
C SER A 25 -13.86 6.94 -19.09
N VAL A 26 -14.57 6.10 -18.30
CA VAL A 26 -15.63 5.12 -18.71
C VAL A 26 -15.24 3.79 -19.38
N MET A 27 -15.53 2.65 -18.70
CA MET A 27 -16.63 1.70 -19.05
C MET A 27 -16.83 0.57 -18.02
N MET A 28 -18.08 0.14 -17.84
CA MET A 28 -18.47 -1.09 -17.11
C MET A 28 -18.38 -2.33 -18.02
N THR A 29 -18.14 -3.53 -17.49
CA THR A 29 -18.78 -4.77 -17.98
C THR A 29 -19.01 -5.79 -16.87
N THR A 30 -20.01 -6.65 -17.08
CA THR A 30 -20.64 -7.56 -16.10
C THR A 30 -20.16 -9.02 -16.17
N THR A 31 -20.55 -9.81 -15.14
CA THR A 31 -20.73 -11.29 -15.03
C THR A 31 -19.85 -11.92 -13.93
N ASN A 32 -20.17 -13.06 -13.29
CA ASN A 32 -21.29 -14.03 -13.45
C ASN A 32 -21.67 -14.62 -12.07
N GLN A 33 -22.96 -14.79 -11.75
CA GLN A 33 -23.41 -15.50 -10.53
C GLN A 33 -23.98 -16.87 -10.90
N ASN A 34 -23.33 -17.99 -10.57
CA ASN A 34 -23.97 -19.32 -10.67
C ASN A 34 -23.27 -20.47 -9.90
N THR A 35 -23.55 -20.57 -8.59
CA THR A 35 -23.40 -21.84 -7.83
C THR A 35 -24.49 -22.00 -6.76
N THR A 36 -24.84 -20.90 -6.08
CA THR A 36 -25.84 -20.85 -5.00
C THR A 36 -27.30 -21.06 -5.45
N SER A 37 -27.63 -20.83 -6.73
CA SER A 37 -28.98 -21.01 -7.26
C SER A 37 -29.46 -22.46 -7.23
N LYS A 38 -28.58 -23.42 -7.56
CA LYS A 38 -28.93 -24.85 -7.69
C LYS A 38 -29.30 -25.50 -6.36
N LEU A 39 -28.60 -25.16 -5.26
CA LEU A 39 -28.92 -25.69 -3.93
C LEU A 39 -30.25 -25.16 -3.39
N PHE A 40 -30.58 -23.90 -3.70
CA PHE A 40 -31.83 -23.27 -3.25
C PHE A 40 -33.07 -23.90 -3.93
N SER A 41 -32.97 -24.28 -5.20
CA SER A 41 -34.03 -24.99 -5.94
C SER A 41 -34.39 -26.35 -5.33
N VAL A 42 -33.42 -27.08 -4.78
CA VAL A 42 -33.64 -28.39 -4.13
C VAL A 42 -34.34 -28.24 -2.78
N ALA A 43 -33.99 -27.21 -2.00
CA ALA A 43 -34.65 -26.92 -0.73
C ALA A 43 -36.12 -26.47 -0.90
N LEU A 44 -36.42 -25.70 -1.96
CA LEU A 44 -37.78 -25.26 -2.29
C LEU A 44 -38.74 -26.43 -2.56
N ALA A 45 -38.28 -27.45 -3.29
CA ALA A 45 -39.11 -28.59 -3.71
C ALA A 45 -39.65 -29.43 -2.54
N ASN A 46 -38.90 -29.51 -1.44
CA ASN A 46 -39.14 -30.44 -0.33
C ASN A 46 -39.84 -29.79 0.90
N SER A 47 -40.37 -28.57 0.76
CA SER A 47 -40.96 -27.82 1.87
C SER A 47 -42.46 -28.13 2.10
N PRO A 48 -42.90 -28.39 3.36
CA PRO A 48 -44.27 -28.79 3.66
C PRO A 48 -45.28 -27.65 3.41
N PRO A 49 -46.55 -27.97 3.09
CA PRO A 49 -47.54 -26.96 2.66
C PRO A 49 -47.77 -25.82 3.66
N SER A 50 -47.71 -26.11 4.96
CA SER A 50 -47.93 -25.16 6.05
C SER A 50 -46.92 -24.02 6.12
N LEU A 51 -45.70 -24.19 5.57
CA LEU A 51 -44.64 -23.19 5.64
C LEU A 51 -44.60 -22.26 4.41
N ARG A 52 -45.41 -22.54 3.38
CA ARG A 52 -45.34 -21.83 2.09
C ARG A 52 -45.77 -20.37 2.17
N HIS A 53 -46.60 -20.00 3.14
CA HIS A 53 -47.02 -18.61 3.37
C HIS A 53 -45.90 -17.71 3.92
N LEU A 54 -44.79 -18.28 4.42
CA LEU A 54 -43.61 -17.52 4.87
C LEU A 54 -42.57 -17.30 3.76
N LEU A 55 -42.69 -17.98 2.61
CA LEU A 55 -41.80 -17.83 1.46
C LEU A 55 -41.64 -16.38 0.95
N PRO A 56 -42.70 -15.55 0.78
CA PRO A 56 -42.51 -14.16 0.34
C PRO A 56 -41.75 -13.31 1.37
N ILE A 57 -41.87 -13.60 2.66
CA ILE A 57 -41.18 -12.87 3.74
C ILE A 57 -39.68 -13.25 3.75
N LEU A 58 -39.37 -14.53 3.62
CA LEU A 58 -37.99 -15.04 3.47
C LEU A 58 -37.33 -14.59 2.14
N ALA A 59 -38.12 -14.37 1.08
CA ALA A 59 -37.63 -13.81 -0.17
C ALA A 59 -37.37 -12.30 -0.08
N PHE A 60 -38.22 -11.52 0.61
CA PHE A 60 -38.05 -10.08 0.77
C PHE A 60 -36.85 -9.70 1.65
N MET A 61 -36.50 -10.50 2.66
CA MET A 61 -35.26 -10.31 3.42
C MET A 61 -33.97 -10.51 2.59
N LYS A 62 -34.07 -11.02 1.36
CA LYS A 62 -32.94 -11.35 0.49
C LYS A 62 -32.55 -10.23 -0.50
N LEU A 63 -33.20 -9.05 -0.41
CA LEU A 63 -33.00 -7.93 -1.34
C LEU A 63 -32.13 -6.77 -0.80
N CYS A 64 -31.41 -7.00 0.29
CA CYS A 64 -30.17 -6.27 0.54
C CYS A 64 -29.04 -7.30 0.64
N ALA A 65 -28.22 -7.38 -0.40
CA ALA A 65 -26.95 -8.09 -0.31
C ALA A 65 -26.00 -7.24 0.55
N ALA A 66 -26.14 -7.37 1.87
CA ALA A 66 -25.12 -6.93 2.80
C ALA A 66 -23.84 -7.71 2.46
N CYS A 67 -22.94 -7.07 1.71
CA CYS A 67 -21.70 -7.66 1.22
C CYS A 67 -20.93 -8.19 2.42
N GLU A 68 -20.69 -9.51 2.47
CA GLU A 68 -20.16 -10.17 3.67
C GLU A 68 -18.82 -9.57 4.07
N LEU A 69 -18.50 -9.55 5.37
CA LEU A 69 -17.24 -8.96 5.85
C LEU A 69 -16.04 -9.71 5.23
N GLY A 70 -15.16 -8.97 4.54
CA GLY A 70 -14.05 -9.54 3.78
C GLY A 70 -14.38 -9.91 2.33
N GLN A 71 -15.64 -9.87 1.90
CA GLN A 71 -16.00 -9.99 0.49
C GLN A 71 -15.61 -8.70 -0.26
N TRP A 72 -14.88 -8.84 -1.36
CA TRP A 72 -14.52 -7.69 -2.19
C TRP A 72 -15.73 -7.20 -3.00
N ALA A 73 -15.88 -5.88 -3.06
CA ALA A 73 -16.72 -5.17 -4.01
C ALA A 73 -15.97 -3.91 -4.48
N PRO A 74 -16.13 -3.49 -5.76
CA PRO A 74 -15.54 -2.24 -6.24
C PRO A 74 -16.17 -1.03 -5.52
N PRO A 75 -15.46 0.11 -5.43
CA PRO A 75 -16.05 1.35 -4.93
C PRO A 75 -17.22 1.80 -5.81
N GLY A 76 -18.29 2.28 -5.17
CA GLY A 76 -19.35 3.01 -5.83
C GLY A 76 -18.91 4.40 -6.28
N HIS A 77 -19.74 5.08 -7.09
CA HIS A 77 -19.46 6.42 -7.60
C HIS A 77 -19.26 7.47 -6.48
N ASP A 78 -19.98 7.31 -5.36
CA ASP A 78 -19.97 8.26 -4.24
C ASP A 78 -19.07 7.83 -3.06
N ASP A 79 -18.32 6.73 -3.24
CA ASP A 79 -17.38 6.20 -2.25
C ASP A 79 -16.03 6.92 -2.36
N PHE A 80 -15.45 7.33 -1.23
CA PHE A 80 -14.12 7.92 -1.22
C PHE A 80 -13.02 6.86 -1.22
N ARG A 81 -12.02 7.08 -2.07
CA ARG A 81 -10.73 6.38 -2.06
C ARG A 81 -9.61 7.42 -2.03
N GLY A 82 -8.46 7.02 -1.50
CA GLY A 82 -7.36 7.93 -1.20
C GLY A 82 -6.00 7.39 -1.62
N PRO A 83 -4.90 7.92 -1.05
CA PRO A 83 -3.55 7.52 -1.42
C PRO A 83 -3.20 6.07 -1.16
N CYS A 84 -3.74 5.53 -0.06
CA CYS A 84 -3.22 4.31 0.52
C CYS A 84 -3.96 3.12 -0.12
N PRO A 85 -3.30 2.32 -0.98
CA PRO A 85 -3.95 1.18 -1.61
C PRO A 85 -4.43 0.16 -0.58
N MET A 86 -3.80 0.11 0.60
CA MET A 86 -4.24 -0.76 1.69
C MET A 86 -5.55 -0.28 2.32
N MET A 87 -5.70 1.02 2.61
CA MET A 87 -6.97 1.55 3.14
C MET A 87 -8.10 1.42 2.11
N ASN A 88 -7.79 1.67 0.84
CA ASN A 88 -8.72 1.45 -0.27
C ASN A 88 -9.14 -0.02 -0.36
N THR A 89 -8.18 -0.95 -0.25
CA THR A 89 -8.44 -2.40 -0.19
C THR A 89 -9.31 -2.78 1.01
N LEU A 90 -9.01 -2.28 2.21
CA LEU A 90 -9.82 -2.56 3.41
C LEU A 90 -11.26 -2.05 3.26
N ALA A 91 -11.48 -0.90 2.62
CA ALA A 91 -12.80 -0.39 2.30
C ALA A 91 -13.50 -1.24 1.22
N ASN A 92 -12.79 -1.63 0.16
CA ASN A 92 -13.29 -2.54 -0.88
C ASN A 92 -13.66 -3.93 -0.34
N HIS A 93 -13.05 -4.37 0.76
CA HIS A 93 -13.39 -5.60 1.48
C HIS A 93 -14.36 -5.39 2.68
N GLY A 94 -14.70 -4.15 3.02
CA GLY A 94 -15.60 -3.81 4.13
C GLY A 94 -15.03 -3.98 5.54
N TYR A 95 -13.71 -4.14 5.68
CA TYR A 95 -13.01 -4.16 6.99
C TYR A 95 -12.97 -2.77 7.66
N ILE A 96 -13.11 -1.71 6.86
CA ILE A 96 -13.43 -0.35 7.28
C ILE A 96 -14.65 0.14 6.47
N PRO A 97 -15.30 1.27 6.81
CA PRO A 97 -16.45 1.79 6.06
C PRO A 97 -16.23 1.80 4.53
N ARG A 98 -17.13 1.12 3.79
CA ARG A 98 -17.01 0.92 2.33
C ARG A 98 -17.07 2.22 1.55
N ASP A 99 -17.77 3.22 2.07
CA ASP A 99 -17.89 4.57 1.54
C ASP A 99 -16.62 5.42 1.73
N GLY A 100 -15.62 4.92 2.45
CA GLY A 100 -14.39 5.63 2.77
C GLY A 100 -14.58 6.80 3.76
N ARG A 101 -15.76 6.93 4.39
CA ARG A 101 -16.10 8.04 5.28
C ARG A 101 -15.89 7.67 6.75
N ASN A 102 -15.65 8.68 7.58
CA ASN A 102 -15.50 8.53 9.03
C ASN A 102 -14.48 7.44 9.44
N ILE A 103 -13.35 7.37 8.73
CA ILE A 103 -12.23 6.53 9.12
C ILE A 103 -11.59 7.17 10.36
N THR A 104 -11.46 6.38 11.43
CA THR A 104 -10.92 6.80 12.73
C THR A 104 -9.78 5.87 13.10
N LYS A 105 -8.88 6.30 14.00
CA LYS A 105 -7.80 5.43 14.52
C LYS A 105 -8.34 4.09 15.02
N HIS A 106 -9.49 4.10 15.70
CA HIS A 106 -10.13 2.90 16.23
C HIS A 106 -10.59 1.93 15.13
N ASN A 107 -11.35 2.40 14.12
CA ASN A 107 -11.81 1.50 13.05
C ASN A 107 -10.69 1.12 12.06
N ALA A 108 -9.66 1.95 11.90
CA ALA A 108 -8.45 1.59 11.15
C ALA A 108 -7.67 0.45 11.83
N ILE A 109 -7.49 0.50 13.16
CA ILE A 109 -6.87 -0.58 13.94
C ILE A 109 -7.67 -1.89 13.79
N ILE A 110 -8.99 -1.83 13.96
CA ILE A 110 -9.86 -3.00 13.78
C ILE A 110 -9.77 -3.54 12.34
N GLY A 111 -9.77 -2.67 11.33
CA GLY A 111 -9.70 -3.06 9.93
C GLY A 111 -8.38 -3.72 9.54
N LEU A 112 -7.25 -3.16 9.97
CA LEU A 112 -5.91 -3.73 9.76
C LEU A 112 -5.75 -5.07 10.50
N GLY A 113 -6.21 -5.16 11.76
CA GLY A 113 -6.23 -6.42 12.51
C GLY A 113 -7.09 -7.49 11.84
N THR A 114 -8.32 -7.16 11.45
CA THR A 114 -9.27 -8.13 10.87
C THR A 114 -8.88 -8.55 9.45
N GLY A 115 -8.36 -7.63 8.63
CA GLY A 115 -8.00 -7.88 7.24
C GLY A 115 -6.60 -8.48 7.04
N LEU A 116 -5.63 -8.15 7.91
CA LEU A 116 -4.22 -8.52 7.72
C LEU A 116 -3.57 -9.25 8.91
N ASN A 117 -4.25 -9.35 10.07
CA ASN A 117 -3.68 -9.82 11.34
C ASN A 117 -2.50 -8.96 11.82
N PHE A 118 -2.63 -7.63 11.70
CA PHE A 118 -1.70 -6.67 12.31
C PHE A 118 -2.09 -6.45 13.78
N ASP A 119 -1.11 -6.34 14.68
CA ASP A 119 -1.39 -5.95 16.06
C ASP A 119 -1.81 -4.47 16.18
N ALA A 120 -2.32 -4.10 17.36
CA ALA A 120 -2.84 -2.76 17.61
C ALA A 120 -1.75 -1.68 17.63
N ASP A 121 -0.50 -2.03 17.99
CA ASP A 121 0.61 -1.07 18.10
C ASP A 121 1.18 -0.74 16.72
N LEU A 122 1.35 -1.75 15.87
CA LEU A 122 1.66 -1.61 14.44
C LEU A 122 0.59 -0.79 13.72
N ALA A 123 -0.68 -1.16 13.88
CA ALA A 123 -1.78 -0.45 13.24
C ALA A 123 -1.93 1.00 13.77
N SER A 124 -1.65 1.23 15.05
CA SER A 124 -1.55 2.56 15.66
C SER A 124 -0.42 3.39 15.05
N LEU A 125 0.79 2.82 14.90
CA LEU A 125 1.92 3.51 14.28
C LEU A 125 1.65 3.88 12.82
N MET A 126 1.10 2.94 12.04
CA MET A 126 0.77 3.18 10.63
C MET A 126 -0.27 4.30 10.48
N TRP A 127 -1.25 4.37 11.39
CA TRP A 127 -2.19 5.49 11.45
C TRP A 127 -1.48 6.81 11.78
N ASP A 128 -0.67 6.86 12.84
CA ASP A 128 -0.01 8.09 13.28
C ASP A 128 0.97 8.63 12.22
N GLN A 129 1.68 7.74 11.52
CA GLN A 129 2.51 8.09 10.37
C GLN A 129 1.70 8.64 9.19
N ALA A 130 0.56 8.02 8.84
CA ALA A 130 -0.31 8.49 7.76
C ALA A 130 -0.92 9.88 8.04
N ILE A 131 -1.22 10.19 9.30
CA ILE A 131 -1.69 11.53 9.70
C ILE A 131 -0.58 12.58 9.56
N VAL A 132 0.66 12.27 9.91
CA VAL A 132 1.82 13.19 9.72
C VAL A 132 2.15 13.37 8.23
N ALA A 133 1.87 12.38 7.39
CA ALA A 133 2.00 12.47 5.94
C ALA A 133 0.90 13.34 5.29
N ASN A 134 -0.22 13.63 5.98
CA ASN A 134 -1.19 14.63 5.52
C ASN A 134 -0.64 16.04 5.80
N PRO A 135 -0.30 16.83 4.76
CA PRO A 135 0.52 18.03 4.94
C PRO A 135 -0.32 19.31 5.08
N GLU A 136 -1.65 19.21 5.19
CA GLU A 136 -2.55 20.33 5.48
C GLU A 136 -2.79 20.52 6.99
N PRO A 137 -2.40 21.66 7.58
CA PRO A 137 -2.72 21.97 8.97
C PRO A 137 -4.24 22.15 9.15
N ASN A 138 -4.84 21.35 10.04
CA ASN A 138 -6.29 21.30 10.29
C ASN A 138 -7.14 20.84 9.09
N ALA A 139 -6.59 19.98 8.21
CA ALA A 139 -7.33 19.41 7.09
C ALA A 139 -8.61 18.69 7.55
N THR A 140 -9.71 18.89 6.82
CA THR A 140 -10.95 18.09 6.96
C THR A 140 -11.11 17.05 5.85
N PHE A 141 -10.15 16.97 4.93
CA PHE A 141 -10.09 16.04 3.81
C PHE A 141 -8.62 15.70 3.48
N PHE A 142 -8.43 14.69 2.64
CA PHE A 142 -7.17 14.42 1.94
C PHE A 142 -7.52 13.89 0.55
N THR A 143 -6.77 14.31 -0.47
CA THR A 143 -6.96 13.83 -1.84
C THR A 143 -5.61 13.49 -2.43
N LEU A 144 -5.37 12.20 -2.67
CA LEU A 144 -4.32 11.72 -3.56
C LEU A 144 -4.99 10.86 -4.63
N GLN A 145 -4.52 11.03 -5.86
CA GLN A 145 -5.27 10.66 -7.05
C GLN A 145 -5.24 9.16 -7.34
N VAL A 146 -6.18 8.75 -8.20
CA VAL A 146 -6.34 7.39 -8.75
C VAL A 146 -4.99 6.76 -9.11
N PHE A 147 -4.85 5.48 -8.78
CA PHE A 147 -3.70 4.64 -9.15
C PHE A 147 -3.21 4.91 -10.59
N ASN A 148 -1.99 5.45 -10.70
CA ASN A 148 -1.37 5.75 -12.00
C ASN A 148 -0.55 4.57 -12.53
N GLN A 149 -1.11 3.83 -13.48
CA GLN A 149 -0.47 2.68 -14.14
C GLN A 149 0.91 3.03 -14.71
N THR A 150 1.09 4.18 -15.36
CA THR A 150 2.38 4.58 -15.97
C THR A 150 3.49 4.76 -14.93
N ILE A 151 3.18 5.33 -13.75
CA ILE A 151 4.14 5.45 -12.65
C ILE A 151 4.43 4.07 -12.02
N PHE A 152 3.42 3.21 -11.93
CA PHE A 152 3.60 1.85 -11.45
C PHE A 152 4.44 1.00 -12.41
N ASP A 153 4.24 1.13 -13.72
CA ASP A 153 5.03 0.46 -14.76
C ASP A 153 6.49 0.92 -14.75
N ARG A 154 6.76 2.21 -14.54
CA ARG A 154 8.13 2.72 -14.30
C ARG A 154 8.76 2.13 -13.05
N THR A 155 7.99 1.94 -11.97
CA THR A 155 8.44 1.24 -10.76
C THR A 155 8.79 -0.22 -11.08
N LYS A 156 7.92 -0.91 -11.83
CA LYS A 156 8.07 -2.31 -12.25
C LYS A 156 9.29 -2.58 -13.15
N THR A 157 9.97 -1.57 -13.73
CA THR A 157 11.21 -1.80 -14.50
C THR A 157 12.39 -2.21 -13.62
N TRP A 158 12.35 -1.89 -12.32
CA TRP A 158 13.36 -2.28 -11.33
C TRP A 158 13.07 -3.63 -10.68
N TRP A 159 11.99 -4.30 -11.10
CA TRP A 159 11.61 -5.62 -10.64
C TRP A 159 12.06 -6.63 -11.69
N THR A 160 13.32 -7.06 -11.59
CA THR A 160 13.97 -8.01 -12.49
C THR A 160 13.45 -9.45 -12.37
N ASP A 161 12.91 -9.83 -11.21
CA ASP A 161 12.59 -11.20 -10.83
C ASP A 161 11.14 -11.38 -10.34
N GLU A 162 10.70 -12.63 -10.19
CA GLU A 162 9.37 -12.98 -9.66
C GLU A 162 9.25 -12.78 -8.14
N SER A 163 10.35 -12.91 -7.41
CA SER A 163 10.46 -12.55 -5.99
C SER A 163 11.13 -11.18 -5.89
N LEU A 164 10.42 -10.19 -5.34
CA LEU A 164 10.94 -8.84 -5.13
C LEU A 164 11.84 -8.84 -3.89
N SER A 165 13.14 -8.69 -4.10
CA SER A 165 14.12 -8.54 -3.02
C SER A 165 14.10 -7.14 -2.40
N PRO A 166 14.61 -6.95 -1.16
CA PRO A 166 14.82 -5.63 -0.57
C PRO A 166 15.62 -4.66 -1.46
N LEU A 167 16.57 -5.18 -2.25
CA LEU A 167 17.36 -4.40 -3.21
C LEU A 167 16.52 -3.90 -4.40
N MET A 168 15.61 -4.72 -4.93
CA MET A 168 14.71 -4.30 -6.01
C MET A 168 13.74 -3.22 -5.52
N LEU A 169 13.23 -3.34 -4.29
CA LEU A 169 12.40 -2.31 -3.64
C LEU A 169 13.18 -1.01 -3.40
N ALA A 170 14.40 -1.11 -2.87
CA ALA A 170 15.30 0.03 -2.65
C ALA A 170 15.67 0.75 -3.97
N ASN A 171 16.02 0.01 -5.02
CA ASN A 171 16.33 0.58 -6.33
C ASN A 171 15.11 1.27 -6.97
N SER A 172 13.92 0.66 -6.85
CA SER A 172 12.65 1.26 -7.27
C SER A 172 12.44 2.63 -6.60
N LYS A 173 12.64 2.70 -5.29
CA LYS A 173 12.52 3.92 -4.47
C LYS A 173 13.51 5.00 -4.92
N LEU A 174 14.79 4.65 -5.05
CA LEU A 174 15.86 5.58 -5.45
C LEU A 174 15.60 6.13 -6.86
N ALA A 175 15.18 5.29 -7.81
CA ALA A 175 14.80 5.72 -9.15
C ALA A 175 13.62 6.69 -9.10
N ARG A 176 12.56 6.38 -8.35
CA ARG A 176 11.40 7.26 -8.18
C ARG A 176 11.77 8.60 -7.53
N GLN A 177 12.69 8.63 -6.56
CA GLN A 177 13.25 9.86 -5.99
C GLN A 177 14.03 10.69 -7.02
N LEU A 178 14.91 10.05 -7.81
CA LEU A 178 15.69 10.74 -8.85
C LEU A 178 14.80 11.34 -9.95
N GLU A 179 13.80 10.58 -10.41
CA GLU A 179 12.81 11.05 -11.38
C GLU A 179 11.99 12.22 -10.81
N SER A 180 11.49 12.11 -9.58
CA SER A 180 10.76 13.21 -8.94
C SER A 180 11.65 14.43 -8.69
N ARG A 181 12.95 14.27 -8.42
CA ARG A 181 13.91 15.39 -8.28
C ARG A 181 14.26 16.04 -9.61
N ARG A 182 14.23 15.29 -10.71
CA ARG A 182 14.43 15.78 -12.08
C ARG A 182 13.22 16.59 -12.55
N ASP A 183 12.02 16.08 -12.29
CA ASP A 183 10.78 16.60 -12.89
C ASP A 183 10.08 17.66 -12.02
N ASN A 184 10.34 17.71 -10.70
CA ASN A 184 9.74 18.69 -9.78
C ASN A 184 10.81 19.70 -9.28
N PRO A 185 10.76 20.99 -9.66
CA PRO A 185 11.69 22.01 -9.17
C PRO A 185 11.53 22.28 -7.65
N GLU A 186 10.36 21.99 -7.09
CA GLU A 186 10.02 22.13 -5.66
C GLU A 186 10.21 20.81 -4.90
N TYR A 187 11.10 19.92 -5.39
CA TYR A 187 11.38 18.62 -4.76
C TYR A 187 11.88 18.80 -3.32
N LYS A 188 11.05 18.36 -2.38
CA LYS A 188 11.37 18.30 -0.95
C LYS A 188 11.23 16.86 -0.47
N PHE A 189 12.28 16.33 0.12
CA PHE A 189 12.31 15.00 0.70
C PHE A 189 13.04 15.07 2.05
N THR A 190 12.31 14.93 3.16
CA THR A 190 12.88 15.07 4.51
C THR A 190 13.23 13.71 5.11
N ALA A 191 13.94 13.71 6.25
CA ALA A 191 14.16 12.49 7.02
C ALA A 191 12.83 11.81 7.41
N SER A 192 11.80 12.56 7.78
CA SER A 192 10.47 11.99 8.05
C SER A 192 9.81 11.38 6.80
N THR A 193 10.02 11.97 5.62
CA THR A 193 9.60 11.37 4.34
C THR A 193 10.35 10.08 4.03
N GLU A 194 11.64 9.96 4.42
CA GLU A 194 12.42 8.73 4.27
C GLU A 194 11.84 7.58 5.11
N GLU A 195 11.57 7.84 6.39
CA GLU A 195 10.96 6.85 7.28
C GLU A 195 9.61 6.36 6.77
N PHE A 196 8.74 7.28 6.32
CA PHE A 196 7.44 6.94 5.73
C PHE A 196 7.60 6.12 4.45
N SER A 197 8.43 6.59 3.52
CA SER A 197 8.67 5.93 2.22
C SER A 197 9.28 4.53 2.37
N LEU A 198 10.11 4.28 3.38
CA LEU A 198 10.61 2.94 3.70
C LEU A 198 9.51 2.05 4.31
N GLY A 199 8.65 2.62 5.16
CA GLY A 199 7.47 1.93 5.70
C GLY A 199 6.48 1.50 4.60
N GLU A 200 6.24 2.35 3.60
CA GLU A 200 5.39 2.04 2.44
C GLU A 200 5.93 0.88 1.59
N LEU A 201 7.25 0.71 1.49
CA LEU A 201 7.88 -0.41 0.78
C LEU A 201 7.87 -1.70 1.62
N ALA A 202 8.00 -1.57 2.94
CA ALA A 202 7.89 -2.68 3.87
C ALA A 202 6.44 -3.20 3.99
N ALA A 203 5.42 -2.34 3.82
CA ALA A 203 4.02 -2.70 4.02
C ALA A 203 3.53 -3.87 3.12
N PRO A 204 3.79 -3.92 1.79
CA PRO A 204 3.49 -5.09 0.96
C PRO A 204 4.27 -6.35 1.37
N VAL A 205 5.50 -6.22 1.86
CA VAL A 205 6.31 -7.35 2.31
C VAL A 205 5.72 -7.94 3.60
N ILE A 206 5.41 -7.12 4.60
CA ILE A 206 4.75 -7.64 5.81
C ILE A 206 3.33 -8.14 5.52
N ALA A 207 2.60 -7.57 4.54
CA ALA A 207 1.26 -8.05 4.19
C ALA A 207 1.28 -9.37 3.40
N PHE A 208 2.20 -9.55 2.44
CA PHE A 208 2.12 -10.61 1.43
C PHE A 208 3.38 -11.50 1.31
N GLY A 209 4.52 -11.10 1.86
CA GLY A 209 5.84 -11.71 1.66
C GLY A 209 6.41 -12.52 2.82
N ASN A 210 7.73 -12.68 2.83
CA ASN A 210 8.51 -13.41 3.82
C ASN A 210 9.23 -12.42 4.76
N LEU A 211 8.91 -12.50 6.06
CA LEU A 211 9.41 -11.59 7.10
C LEU A 211 10.90 -11.80 7.43
N CYS A 212 11.47 -12.96 7.09
CA CYS A 212 12.85 -13.32 7.44
C CYS A 212 13.91 -12.75 6.48
N ASN A 213 13.59 -12.68 5.17
CA ASN A 213 14.49 -12.15 4.13
C ASN A 213 13.97 -10.85 3.48
N GLY A 214 12.75 -10.42 3.80
CA GLY A 214 12.15 -9.20 3.25
C GLY A 214 11.70 -9.33 1.80
N GLU A 215 11.55 -10.56 1.29
CA GLU A 215 11.09 -10.82 -0.08
C GLU A 215 9.57 -10.86 -0.21
N VAL A 216 9.04 -10.49 -1.37
CA VAL A 216 7.60 -10.61 -1.66
C VAL A 216 7.33 -10.96 -3.13
N SER A 217 6.34 -11.81 -3.40
CA SER A 217 5.98 -12.15 -4.78
C SER A 217 5.52 -10.93 -5.57
N ARG A 218 6.15 -10.70 -6.72
CA ARG A 218 5.81 -9.68 -7.70
C ARG A 218 4.34 -9.73 -8.10
N ALA A 219 3.79 -10.93 -8.30
CA ALA A 219 2.41 -11.13 -8.72
C ALA A 219 1.42 -10.63 -7.65
N LEU A 220 1.67 -10.94 -6.37
CA LEU A 220 0.83 -10.49 -5.25
C LEU A 220 0.85 -8.96 -5.11
N VAL A 221 2.03 -8.34 -5.20
CA VAL A 221 2.16 -6.87 -5.13
C VAL A 221 1.50 -6.20 -6.34
N THR A 222 1.76 -6.68 -7.55
CA THR A 222 1.19 -6.15 -8.80
C THR A 222 -0.34 -6.19 -8.74
N TYR A 223 -0.91 -7.34 -8.41
CA TYR A 223 -2.35 -7.51 -8.28
C TYR A 223 -2.95 -6.59 -7.21
N PHE A 224 -2.32 -6.49 -6.03
CA PHE A 224 -2.80 -5.65 -4.93
C PHE A 224 -2.90 -4.17 -5.33
N PHE A 225 -1.86 -3.62 -5.99
CA PHE A 225 -1.85 -2.23 -6.43
C PHE A 225 -2.82 -1.97 -7.59
N GLU A 226 -2.89 -2.86 -8.58
CA GLU A 226 -3.73 -2.67 -9.78
C GLU A 226 -5.23 -2.91 -9.53
N ASN A 227 -5.61 -3.65 -8.48
CA ASN A 227 -7.00 -4.02 -8.21
C ASN A 227 -7.54 -3.49 -6.88
N GLU A 228 -6.70 -2.93 -6.01
CA GLU A 228 -7.02 -2.54 -4.62
C GLU A 228 -7.82 -3.63 -3.90
N ARG A 229 -7.25 -4.84 -3.95
CA ARG A 229 -7.89 -6.11 -3.57
C ARG A 229 -6.86 -7.06 -2.97
N LEU A 230 -7.25 -7.78 -1.93
CA LEU A 230 -6.40 -8.83 -1.35
C LEU A 230 -6.22 -9.97 -2.38
N PRO A 231 -4.98 -10.44 -2.64
CA PRO A 231 -4.69 -11.39 -3.73
C PRO A 231 -5.06 -12.85 -3.42
N VAL A 232 -6.25 -13.07 -2.86
CA VAL A 232 -6.76 -14.40 -2.46
C VAL A 232 -6.90 -15.38 -3.61
N GLU A 233 -7.18 -14.88 -4.83
CA GLU A 233 -7.26 -15.70 -6.04
C GLU A 233 -5.90 -16.10 -6.61
N LEU A 234 -4.82 -15.41 -6.20
CA LEU A 234 -3.43 -15.83 -6.43
C LEU A 234 -2.89 -16.73 -5.30
N GLY A 235 -3.77 -17.22 -4.43
CA GLY A 235 -3.43 -18.13 -3.34
C GLY A 235 -2.94 -17.47 -2.04
N TRP A 236 -2.89 -16.13 -1.97
CA TRP A 236 -2.58 -15.46 -0.70
C TRP A 236 -3.64 -15.75 0.36
N ARG A 237 -3.18 -15.86 1.61
CA ARG A 237 -4.03 -15.94 2.80
C ARG A 237 -3.43 -15.06 3.88
N GLN A 238 -4.29 -14.51 4.73
CA GLN A 238 -3.88 -13.86 5.97
C GLN A 238 -2.98 -14.80 6.79
N ARG A 239 -1.95 -14.27 7.46
CA ARG A 239 -1.08 -15.07 8.32
C ARG A 239 -1.81 -15.48 9.60
N ASN A 240 -1.59 -16.72 10.03
CA ASN A 240 -2.05 -17.21 11.33
C ASN A 240 -1.25 -16.60 12.49
N THR A 241 -0.01 -16.17 12.23
CA THR A 241 0.82 -15.40 13.16
C THR A 241 0.51 -13.92 13.04
N THR A 242 0.22 -13.26 14.16
CA THR A 242 0.04 -11.81 14.23
C THR A 242 1.33 -11.10 13.82
N ILE A 243 1.18 -10.04 13.03
CA ILE A 243 2.25 -9.22 12.47
C ILE A 243 2.41 -7.99 13.37
N THR A 244 3.64 -7.72 13.75
CA THR A 244 3.98 -6.82 14.84
C THR A 244 4.80 -5.61 14.40
N LEU A 245 4.95 -4.64 15.31
CA LEU A 245 5.88 -3.53 15.14
C LEU A 245 7.34 -3.99 14.88
N THR A 246 7.75 -5.14 15.42
CA THR A 246 9.07 -5.72 15.17
C THR A 246 9.21 -6.21 13.73
N ASP A 247 8.15 -6.75 13.13
CA ASP A 247 8.18 -7.27 11.76
C ASP A 247 8.35 -6.16 10.72
N ILE A 248 7.62 -5.04 10.88
CA ILE A 248 7.79 -3.89 9.97
C ILE A 248 9.16 -3.22 10.15
N THR A 249 9.66 -3.07 11.38
CA THR A 249 10.94 -2.39 11.63
C THR A 249 12.14 -3.20 11.15
N ASN A 250 12.11 -4.54 11.30
CA ASN A 250 13.09 -5.44 10.69
C ASN A 250 13.06 -5.35 9.15
N THR A 251 11.87 -5.35 8.55
CA THR A 251 11.69 -5.24 7.09
C THR A 251 12.20 -3.89 6.55
N VAL A 252 11.90 -2.79 7.25
CA VAL A 252 12.43 -1.45 6.95
C VAL A 252 13.97 -1.43 7.02
N ALA A 253 14.58 -2.12 8.00
CA ALA A 253 16.04 -2.20 8.11
C ALA A 253 16.66 -2.96 6.94
N LEU A 254 16.06 -4.07 6.48
CA LEU A 254 16.51 -4.81 5.30
C LEU A 254 16.50 -3.93 4.03
N ILE A 255 15.40 -3.21 3.79
CA ILE A 255 15.26 -2.33 2.62
C ILE A 255 16.22 -1.14 2.71
N ARG A 256 16.34 -0.50 3.89
CA ARG A 256 17.27 0.62 4.11
C ARG A 256 18.73 0.22 3.89
N ASN A 257 19.16 -0.94 4.40
CA ASN A 257 20.52 -1.41 4.17
C ASN A 257 20.81 -1.61 2.67
N ALA A 258 19.78 -2.00 1.91
CA ALA A 258 19.87 -2.16 0.46
C ALA A 258 19.78 -0.84 -0.35
N THR A 259 19.54 0.33 0.27
CA THR A 259 19.66 1.63 -0.43
C THR A 259 21.11 2.10 -0.55
N ASN A 260 22.07 1.43 0.10
CA ASN A 260 23.47 1.80 0.00
C ASN A 260 24.05 1.38 -1.36
N LEU A 261 24.51 2.37 -2.13
CA LEU A 261 25.12 2.16 -3.46
C LEU A 261 26.63 1.85 -3.40
N LEU A 262 27.24 1.88 -2.21
CA LEU A 262 28.64 1.53 -2.02
C LEU A 262 28.82 0.01 -1.95
N SER A 263 29.58 -0.55 -2.88
CA SER A 263 30.10 -1.91 -2.73
C SER A 263 31.17 -1.96 -1.64
N PRO A 264 31.32 -3.08 -0.90
CA PRO A 264 32.51 -3.32 -0.11
C PRO A 264 33.73 -3.20 -1.04
N GLY A 265 34.65 -2.30 -0.72
CA GLY A 265 35.93 -2.26 -1.44
C GLY A 265 36.73 -3.53 -1.16
N ASP A 266 37.52 -3.98 -2.12
CA ASP A 266 38.55 -4.98 -1.86
C ASP A 266 39.42 -4.49 -0.70
N ALA A 267 39.35 -5.19 0.42
CA ALA A 267 40.18 -4.91 1.58
C ALA A 267 41.63 -5.27 1.24
N SER A 268 42.34 -4.36 0.56
CA SER A 268 43.78 -4.46 0.36
C SER A 268 44.42 -4.72 1.73
N PRO A 269 45.21 -5.79 1.91
CA PRO A 269 45.81 -6.11 3.18
C PRO A 269 46.70 -4.95 3.64
N SER A 270 46.20 -4.14 4.56
CA SER A 270 46.94 -2.98 5.05
C SER A 270 48.04 -3.47 5.96
N THR A 271 49.21 -3.79 5.39
CA THR A 271 50.47 -3.71 6.14
C THR A 271 50.55 -2.30 6.71
N ALA A 272 50.27 -2.18 8.01
CA ALA A 272 50.40 -0.95 8.77
C ALA A 272 51.89 -0.56 8.82
N ARG A 273 52.37 0.12 7.78
CA ARG A 273 53.64 0.84 7.83
C ARG A 273 53.40 2.11 8.63
N ASN A 274 53.90 2.10 9.86
CA ASN A 274 53.86 3.25 10.77
C ASN A 274 54.35 4.52 10.07
N VAL A 275 53.48 5.53 10.00
CA VAL A 275 53.80 6.84 9.39
C VAL A 275 54.71 7.68 10.31
N GLN A 276 55.09 7.17 11.49
CA GLN A 276 55.88 7.89 12.50
C GLN A 276 57.40 7.84 12.31
N ASP A 277 57.96 6.88 11.55
CA ASP A 277 59.42 6.77 11.35
C ASP A 277 59.99 7.77 10.34
N GLY A 278 59.14 8.52 9.61
CA GLY A 278 59.56 9.42 8.53
C GLY A 278 60.03 10.83 8.94
N LEU A 279 59.87 11.23 10.21
CA LEU A 279 60.02 12.63 10.64
C LEU A 279 61.10 12.89 11.71
N GLN A 280 61.81 11.86 12.20
CA GLN A 280 62.83 12.03 13.25
C GLN A 280 64.27 12.21 12.73
N ASN A 281 64.55 11.96 11.44
CA ASN A 281 65.92 11.88 10.90
C ASN A 281 66.33 13.05 9.96
N ARG A 282 65.90 14.28 10.24
CA ARG A 282 66.14 15.47 9.36
C ARG A 282 66.68 16.73 10.05
N PHE A 283 67.28 16.62 11.24
CA PHE A 283 67.90 17.75 11.94
C PHE A 283 69.27 17.44 12.58
N HIS A 284 70.20 16.86 11.81
CA HIS A 284 71.64 16.87 12.15
C HIS A 284 72.47 17.10 10.87
N LEU A 285 72.76 18.37 10.57
CA LEU A 285 73.93 18.91 9.86
C LEU A 285 73.89 20.45 10.00
#